data_AF-A0A976KVX4-F1
#
_entry.id   AF-A0A976KVX4-F1
#
_cell.length_a   1.000
_cell.length_b   1.000
_cell.length_c   1.000
_cell.angle_alpha   90.00
_cell.angle_beta   90.00
_cell.angle_gamma   90.00
#
_symmetry.space_group_name_H-M   'P 1'
#
loop_
_entity.id
_entity.type
_entity.pdbx_description
1 polymer ?
#
loop_
_entity_poly.entity_id
_entity_poly.type
_entity_poly.pdbx_seq_one_letter_code
_entity_poly.pdbx_strand_id
1 'polypeptide(L)'
;MLAATSVASSSTSAWAYYVGTGVTPDCHERLTIDALLEVVDEIEPGLIVMASSELSQNLTRYVATRYGLEHLEERHQQLAMVLFVGVRDLDTGGGAALNVVNLRHEHGGRHQQHAHCTRNEDDDYAAGDAVAVAGCRDGIVKNANRSWRASLRPAPDQIIDVPFVLDFYGGVDLPVWAPGFLLGRALHGLQDSFSHTLRTRDYRRITHVMNYTDAIGPVEDYDEARDGLRHSVAMDACSDDNAEIVRATRQATVEMIRAVASEWTTATQGAALTVVDRWIQYEPGCEYPDYCDSPWLDYAQSDESYPFTGCSTASDATPDGGGLGLVILVGLGLGRRRGRRPSATE
;
A
#
# COMPACT_ATOMS: atom_id res chain seq x y z
N MET A 1 -9.96 36.65 34.36
CA MET A 1 -10.52 36.09 33.12
C MET A 1 -9.36 35.50 32.34
N LEU A 2 -9.10 34.21 32.50
CA LEU A 2 -8.12 33.46 31.70
C LEU A 2 -8.95 32.57 30.78
N ALA A 3 -8.89 32.84 29.47
CA ALA A 3 -9.52 32.02 28.47
C ALA A 3 -8.68 30.76 28.30
N ALA A 4 -9.21 29.61 28.70
CA ALA A 4 -8.63 28.32 28.38
C ALA A 4 -9.05 27.95 26.95
N THR A 5 -8.14 28.11 26.01
CA THR A 5 -8.25 27.55 24.66
C THR A 5 -8.03 26.04 24.76
N SER A 6 -9.12 25.27 24.67
CA SER A 6 -9.04 23.83 24.45
C SER A 6 -8.50 23.58 23.04
N VAL A 7 -7.25 23.13 22.94
CA VAL A 7 -6.73 22.54 21.70
C VAL A 7 -7.34 21.16 21.59
N ALA A 8 -8.24 20.98 20.62
CA ALA A 8 -8.72 19.66 20.25
C ALA A 8 -7.59 18.97 19.48
N SER A 9 -6.85 18.09 20.15
CA SER A 9 -5.93 17.17 19.47
C SER A 9 -6.77 16.13 18.74
N SER A 10 -7.00 16.34 17.45
CA SER A 10 -7.44 15.30 16.54
C SER A 10 -6.33 14.25 16.45
N SER A 11 -6.62 13.03 16.90
CA SER A 11 -5.76 11.87 16.60
C SER A 11 -5.88 11.58 15.11
N THR A 12 -5.05 12.19 14.28
CA THR A 12 -4.79 11.69 12.94
C THR A 12 -4.02 10.39 13.12
N SER A 13 -4.68 9.27 12.83
CA SER A 13 -3.98 8.01 12.67
C SER A 13 -3.03 8.18 11.49
N ALA A 14 -1.72 8.06 11.72
CA ALA A 14 -0.75 8.04 10.64
C ALA A 14 -0.98 6.75 9.83
N TRP A 15 -1.61 6.91 8.67
CA TRP A 15 -1.74 5.85 7.69
C TRP A 15 -0.46 5.87 6.86
N ALA A 16 0.26 4.75 6.85
CA ALA A 16 1.54 4.69 6.17
C ALA A 16 1.38 4.58 4.64
N TYR A 17 0.37 3.82 4.18
CA TYR A 17 0.06 3.60 2.76
C TYR A 17 -1.44 3.33 2.60
N TYR A 18 -2.03 3.70 1.46
CA TYR A 18 -3.43 3.38 1.16
C TYR A 18 -3.59 1.96 0.63
N VAL A 19 -3.84 1.04 1.57
CA VAL A 19 -4.40 -0.28 1.26
C VAL A 19 -5.91 -0.20 1.29
N GLY A 20 -6.59 -0.73 0.27
CA GLY A 20 -8.04 -0.81 0.25
C GLY A 20 -8.60 -1.62 1.42
N THR A 21 -9.42 -1.03 2.27
CA THR A 21 -10.16 -1.78 3.30
C THR A 21 -11.64 -1.44 3.24
N GLY A 22 -12.42 -1.96 4.21
CA GLY A 22 -13.79 -1.48 4.40
C GLY A 22 -13.88 0.01 4.79
N VAL A 23 -12.77 0.65 5.19
CA VAL A 23 -12.73 2.02 5.73
C VAL A 23 -11.67 2.93 5.08
N THR A 24 -10.76 2.39 4.27
CA THR A 24 -9.71 3.15 3.57
C THR A 24 -9.81 2.98 2.04
N PRO A 25 -9.48 4.03 1.25
CA PRO A 25 -9.35 3.96 -0.21
C PRO A 25 -8.38 2.87 -0.70
N ASP A 26 -8.62 2.36 -1.91
CA ASP A 26 -7.91 1.26 -2.56
C ASP A 26 -7.08 1.73 -3.77
N CYS A 27 -6.20 2.72 -3.57
CA CYS A 27 -5.53 3.43 -4.68
C CYS A 27 -4.69 2.50 -5.57
N HIS A 28 -3.77 1.75 -4.98
CA HIS A 28 -2.89 0.82 -5.71
C HIS A 28 -3.67 -0.31 -6.39
N GLU A 29 -4.68 -0.84 -5.70
CA GLU A 29 -5.53 -1.89 -6.27
C GLU A 29 -6.35 -1.36 -7.45
N ARG A 30 -6.98 -0.19 -7.31
CA ARG A 30 -7.76 0.43 -8.38
C ARG A 30 -6.88 0.78 -9.57
N LEU A 31 -5.72 1.40 -9.37
CA LEU A 31 -4.75 1.69 -10.43
C LEU A 31 -4.35 0.43 -11.19
N THR A 32 -4.11 -0.67 -10.47
CA THR A 32 -3.73 -1.95 -11.05
C THR A 32 -4.86 -2.55 -11.89
N ILE A 33 -6.09 -2.53 -11.39
CA ILE A 33 -7.25 -3.06 -12.12
C ILE A 33 -7.59 -2.19 -13.35
N ASP A 34 -7.58 -0.86 -13.19
CA ASP A 34 -7.81 0.09 -14.27
C ASP A 34 -6.77 -0.04 -15.39
N ALA A 35 -5.50 -0.26 -15.03
CA ALA A 35 -4.43 -0.51 -15.98
C ALA A 35 -4.56 -1.89 -16.66
N LEU A 36 -4.95 -2.92 -15.91
CA LEU A 36 -5.21 -4.25 -16.48
C LEU A 36 -6.31 -4.18 -17.54
N LEU A 37 -7.42 -3.49 -17.25
CA LEU A 37 -8.55 -3.35 -18.17
C LEU A 37 -8.17 -2.72 -19.53
N GLU A 38 -7.12 -1.89 -19.57
CA GLU A 38 -6.64 -1.31 -20.83
C GLU A 38 -5.88 -2.29 -21.72
N VAL A 39 -5.36 -3.39 -21.15
CA VAL A 39 -4.48 -4.33 -21.84
C VAL A 39 -4.94 -5.78 -21.73
N VAL A 40 -6.05 -6.05 -21.05
CA VAL A 40 -6.51 -7.42 -20.75
C VAL A 40 -6.73 -8.24 -22.02
N ASP A 41 -7.23 -7.61 -23.09
CA ASP A 41 -7.45 -8.23 -24.40
C ASP A 41 -6.14 -8.56 -25.14
N GLU A 42 -5.01 -7.97 -24.73
CA GLU A 42 -3.68 -8.29 -25.25
C GLU A 42 -3.05 -9.50 -24.54
N ILE A 43 -3.63 -9.95 -23.41
CA ILE A 43 -3.12 -11.05 -22.60
C ILE A 43 -3.89 -12.33 -22.95
N GLU A 44 -3.20 -13.27 -23.58
CA GLU A 44 -3.77 -14.58 -23.92
C GLU A 44 -4.24 -15.33 -22.64
N PRO A 45 -5.55 -15.62 -22.50
CA PRO A 45 -6.10 -16.30 -21.32
C PRO A 45 -5.39 -17.62 -21.03
N GLY A 46 -4.99 -18.36 -22.07
CA GLY A 46 -4.32 -19.65 -21.94
C GLY A 46 -3.00 -19.63 -21.16
N LEU A 47 -2.37 -18.46 -20.97
CA LEU A 47 -1.15 -18.29 -20.18
C LEU A 47 -1.40 -18.38 -18.68
N ILE A 48 -2.60 -18.01 -18.23
CA ILE A 48 -2.92 -17.86 -16.81
C ILE A 48 -3.29 -19.21 -16.23
N VAL A 49 -2.49 -19.76 -15.31
CA VAL A 49 -2.82 -21.03 -14.66
C VAL A 49 -3.83 -20.80 -13.54
N MET A 50 -4.96 -21.50 -13.62
CA MET A 50 -6.03 -21.33 -12.64
C MET A 50 -5.70 -22.04 -11.32
N ALA A 51 -5.74 -21.30 -10.21
CA ALA A 51 -5.78 -21.91 -8.89
C ALA A 51 -7.20 -22.42 -8.59
N SER A 52 -7.35 -23.72 -8.35
CA SER A 52 -8.66 -24.38 -8.27
C SER A 52 -9.26 -24.46 -6.86
N SER A 53 -8.64 -23.83 -5.85
CA SER A 53 -9.18 -23.88 -4.48
C SER A 53 -10.45 -23.04 -4.35
N GLU A 54 -11.38 -23.48 -3.49
CA GLU A 54 -12.61 -22.74 -3.20
C GLU A 54 -12.32 -21.32 -2.71
N LEU A 55 -11.29 -21.17 -1.86
CA LEU A 55 -10.83 -19.86 -1.39
C LEU A 55 -10.43 -18.94 -2.54
N SER A 56 -9.63 -19.44 -3.50
CA SER A 56 -9.20 -18.66 -4.67
C SER A 56 -10.38 -18.25 -5.53
N GLN A 57 -11.31 -19.17 -5.80
CA GLN A 57 -12.51 -18.88 -6.58
C GLN A 57 -13.42 -17.85 -5.90
N ASN A 58 -13.57 -17.95 -4.57
CA ASN A 58 -14.35 -17.00 -3.79
C ASN A 58 -13.74 -15.59 -3.86
N LEU A 59 -12.41 -15.49 -3.71
CA LEU A 59 -11.71 -14.21 -3.80
C LEU A 59 -11.73 -13.65 -5.23
N THR A 60 -11.59 -14.49 -6.26
CA THR A 60 -11.73 -14.09 -7.67
C THR A 60 -13.10 -13.46 -7.92
N ARG A 61 -14.19 -14.11 -7.47
CA ARG A 61 -15.55 -13.56 -7.60
C ARG A 61 -15.74 -12.27 -6.82
N TYR A 62 -15.15 -12.17 -5.62
CA TYR A 62 -15.18 -10.93 -4.84
C TYR A 62 -14.52 -9.77 -5.58
N VAL A 63 -13.29 -9.96 -6.08
CA VAL A 63 -12.56 -8.93 -6.84
C VAL A 63 -13.32 -8.59 -8.13
N ALA A 64 -13.83 -9.59 -8.85
CA ALA A 64 -14.60 -9.36 -10.06
C ALA A 64 -15.87 -8.53 -9.79
N THR A 65 -16.62 -8.86 -8.73
CA THR A 65 -17.82 -8.09 -8.35
C THR A 65 -17.47 -6.67 -7.90
N ARG A 66 -16.39 -6.52 -7.12
CA ARG A 66 -15.96 -5.22 -6.59
C ARG A 66 -15.61 -4.24 -7.71
N TYR A 67 -14.93 -4.72 -8.76
CA TYR A 67 -14.43 -3.88 -9.84
C TYR A 67 -15.20 -4.01 -11.15
N GLY A 68 -16.36 -4.69 -11.16
CA GLY A 68 -17.21 -4.82 -12.35
C GLY A 68 -16.62 -5.67 -13.48
N LEU A 69 -15.81 -6.69 -13.14
CA LEU A 69 -15.06 -7.53 -14.08
C LEU A 69 -15.80 -8.80 -14.48
N GLU A 70 -17.08 -8.96 -14.11
CA GLU A 70 -17.84 -10.19 -14.36
C GLU A 70 -18.06 -10.48 -15.85
N HIS A 71 -17.86 -9.48 -16.70
CA HIS A 71 -17.91 -9.58 -18.15
C HIS A 71 -16.64 -10.19 -18.77
N LEU A 72 -15.53 -10.25 -18.03
CA LEU A 72 -14.27 -10.84 -18.49
C LEU A 72 -14.31 -12.37 -18.39
N GLU A 73 -13.41 -13.04 -19.12
CA GLU A 73 -13.20 -14.48 -18.94
C GLU A 73 -12.68 -14.81 -17.53
N GLU A 74 -13.02 -16.01 -17.03
CA GLU A 74 -12.66 -16.44 -15.68
C GLU A 74 -11.15 -16.37 -15.41
N ARG A 75 -10.33 -16.64 -16.43
CA ARG A 75 -8.87 -16.54 -16.33
C ARG A 75 -8.40 -15.10 -16.12
N HIS A 76 -8.98 -14.14 -16.84
CA HIS A 76 -8.69 -12.73 -16.64
C HIS A 76 -9.21 -12.21 -15.29
N GLN A 77 -10.36 -12.69 -14.83
CA GLN A 77 -10.84 -12.40 -13.48
C GLN A 77 -9.85 -12.93 -12.42
N GLN A 78 -9.29 -14.13 -12.60
CA GLN A 78 -8.26 -14.65 -11.72
C GLN A 78 -6.96 -13.83 -11.81
N LEU A 79 -6.54 -13.39 -13.00
CA LEU A 79 -5.40 -12.48 -13.14
C LEU A 79 -5.62 -11.18 -12.35
N ALA A 80 -6.78 -10.57 -12.47
CA ALA A 80 -7.16 -9.38 -11.70
C ALA A 80 -7.05 -9.62 -10.19
N MET A 81 -7.59 -10.74 -9.70
CA MET A 81 -7.48 -11.12 -8.28
C MET A 81 -6.03 -11.32 -7.83
N VAL A 82 -5.24 -12.01 -8.64
CA VAL A 82 -3.85 -12.32 -8.29
C VAL A 82 -2.99 -11.06 -8.29
N LEU A 83 -3.22 -10.12 -9.22
CA LEU A 83 -2.58 -8.80 -9.21
C LEU A 83 -3.02 -7.97 -8.00
N PHE A 84 -4.31 -7.99 -7.66
CA PHE A 84 -4.86 -7.35 -6.45
C PHE A 84 -4.19 -7.88 -5.18
N VAL A 85 -3.96 -9.19 -5.07
CA VAL A 85 -3.26 -9.77 -3.92
C VAL A 85 -1.79 -9.36 -3.93
N GLY A 86 -1.13 -9.43 -5.09
CA GLY A 86 0.28 -9.09 -5.22
C GLY A 86 0.60 -7.63 -4.92
N VAL A 87 -0.26 -6.69 -5.32
CA VAL A 87 -0.04 -5.26 -5.05
C VAL A 87 -0.20 -4.93 -3.56
N ARG A 88 -1.02 -5.69 -2.81
CA ARG A 88 -1.19 -5.51 -1.35
C ARG A 88 -0.11 -6.19 -0.51
N ASP A 89 0.61 -7.15 -1.08
CA ASP A 89 1.55 -7.99 -0.34
C ASP A 89 2.66 -7.16 0.33
N LEU A 90 3.16 -6.14 -0.37
CA LEU A 90 4.23 -5.28 0.15
C LEU A 90 3.75 -4.40 1.31
N ASP A 91 2.55 -3.83 1.22
CA ASP A 91 1.98 -3.05 2.32
C ASP A 91 1.61 -3.87 3.54
N THR A 92 1.25 -5.14 3.37
CA THR A 92 0.67 -5.91 4.47
C THR A 92 1.62 -6.94 5.04
N GLY A 93 2.64 -7.36 4.28
CA GLY A 93 3.45 -8.54 4.62
C GLY A 93 2.61 -9.81 4.75
N GLY A 94 1.43 -9.85 4.14
CA GLY A 94 0.43 -10.90 4.33
C GLY A 94 -0.38 -10.79 5.64
N GLY A 95 -0.20 -9.72 6.41
CA GLY A 95 -0.95 -9.40 7.63
C GLY A 95 -2.25 -8.62 7.39
N ALA A 96 -2.97 -8.32 8.47
CA ALA A 96 -4.24 -7.57 8.38
C ALA A 96 -3.97 -6.09 8.10
N ALA A 97 -4.67 -5.52 7.12
CA ALA A 97 -4.53 -4.10 6.76
C ALA A 97 -5.02 -3.15 7.88
N LEU A 98 -5.85 -3.64 8.80
CA LEU A 98 -6.32 -2.87 9.96
C LEU A 98 -5.48 -3.08 11.23
N ASN A 99 -4.44 -3.92 11.17
CA ASN A 99 -3.55 -4.15 12.30
C ASN A 99 -2.39 -3.15 12.29
N VAL A 100 -2.59 -2.01 12.94
CA VAL A 100 -1.60 -0.92 13.04
C VAL A 100 -0.25 -1.39 13.59
N VAL A 101 -0.21 -2.38 14.48
CA VAL A 101 1.06 -2.94 14.99
C VAL A 101 1.81 -3.69 13.91
N ASN A 102 1.09 -4.48 13.09
CA ASN A 102 1.68 -5.18 11.95
C ASN A 102 2.18 -4.18 10.90
N LEU A 103 1.34 -3.20 10.53
CA LEU A 103 1.73 -2.16 9.57
C LEU A 103 2.96 -1.39 10.05
N ARG A 104 3.04 -1.02 11.33
CA ARG A 104 4.24 -0.39 11.87
C ARG A 104 5.49 -1.26 11.72
N HIS A 105 5.37 -2.58 11.92
CA HIS A 105 6.49 -3.49 11.77
C HIS A 105 6.93 -3.60 10.31
N GLU A 106 5.98 -3.80 9.39
CA GLU A 106 6.26 -3.91 7.97
C GLU A 106 6.84 -2.60 7.41
N HIS A 107 6.28 -1.46 7.81
CA HIS A 107 6.62 -0.16 7.23
C HIS A 107 7.77 0.54 7.93
N GLY A 108 8.13 0.13 9.14
CA GLY A 108 9.30 0.65 9.87
C GLY A 108 10.58 -0.18 9.68
N GLY A 109 10.54 -1.24 8.85
CA GLY A 109 11.70 -2.09 8.62
C GLY A 109 12.71 -1.52 7.62
N ARG A 110 14.00 -1.48 7.98
CA ARG A 110 15.13 -1.06 7.12
C ARG A 110 15.20 -1.74 5.74
N HIS A 111 14.65 -2.94 5.60
CA HIS A 111 14.72 -3.68 4.34
C HIS A 111 13.51 -3.43 3.42
N GLN A 112 12.50 -2.70 3.91
CA GLN A 112 11.24 -2.51 3.21
C GLN A 112 11.14 -1.13 2.53
N GLN A 113 11.88 -0.11 2.99
CA GLN A 113 11.77 1.24 2.43
C GLN A 113 12.08 1.30 0.94
N HIS A 114 13.15 0.63 0.50
CA HIS A 114 13.48 0.57 -0.93
C HIS A 114 12.41 -0.19 -1.75
N ALA A 115 11.66 -1.11 -1.15
CA ALA A 115 10.55 -1.78 -1.83
C ALA A 115 9.34 -0.85 -2.03
N HIS A 116 9.19 0.13 -1.13
CA HIS A 116 8.23 1.25 -1.20
C HIS A 116 8.85 2.51 -1.82
N CYS A 117 10.02 2.42 -2.45
CA CYS A 117 10.69 3.56 -3.07
C CYS A 117 10.86 4.80 -2.15
N THR A 118 11.00 4.58 -0.84
CA THR A 118 11.32 5.59 0.17
C THR A 118 12.78 5.48 0.60
N ARG A 119 13.28 6.55 1.24
CA ARG A 119 14.58 6.56 1.92
C ARG A 119 14.55 5.65 3.15
N ASN A 120 15.67 4.95 3.39
CA ASN A 120 16.00 4.32 4.66
C ASN A 120 16.63 5.30 5.64
N GLU A 121 16.74 4.90 6.90
CA GLU A 121 17.39 5.70 7.98
C GLU A 121 18.89 5.93 7.80
N ASP A 122 19.54 5.26 6.84
CA ASP A 122 20.94 5.51 6.48
C ASP A 122 21.07 6.25 5.13
N ASP A 123 19.94 6.57 4.47
CA ASP A 123 19.90 7.25 3.16
C ASP A 123 19.90 8.78 3.36
N ASP A 124 21.04 9.31 3.80
CA ASP A 124 21.21 10.73 4.12
C ASP A 124 21.51 11.62 2.90
N TYR A 125 20.99 12.85 2.93
CA TYR A 125 21.22 13.92 1.95
C TYR A 125 20.90 13.48 0.49
N ALA A 126 21.39 14.16 -0.54
CA ALA A 126 21.18 13.75 -1.95
C ALA A 126 21.79 12.41 -2.31
N ALA A 127 22.78 11.93 -1.54
CA ALA A 127 23.32 10.60 -1.72
C ALA A 127 22.27 9.54 -1.39
N GLY A 128 21.45 9.80 -0.36
CA GLY A 128 20.30 8.98 0.02
C GLY A 128 19.26 8.81 -1.08
N ASP A 129 18.89 9.88 -1.78
CA ASP A 129 17.97 9.78 -2.92
C ASP A 129 18.50 8.83 -4.01
N ALA A 130 19.80 8.94 -4.33
CA ALA A 130 20.41 8.08 -5.34
C ALA A 130 20.35 6.60 -4.94
N VAL A 131 20.58 6.30 -3.66
CA VAL A 131 20.50 4.95 -3.10
C VAL A 131 19.06 4.44 -3.12
N ALA A 132 18.10 5.24 -2.64
CA ALA A 132 16.69 4.88 -2.59
C ALA A 132 16.12 4.64 -4.00
N VAL A 133 16.43 5.49 -4.99
CA VAL A 133 16.02 5.28 -6.39
C VAL A 133 16.63 4.00 -6.96
N ALA A 134 17.91 3.72 -6.69
CA ALA A 134 18.54 2.49 -7.14
C ALA A 134 17.91 1.24 -6.50
N GLY A 135 17.60 1.28 -5.20
CA GLY A 135 16.93 0.21 -4.46
C GLY A 135 15.51 -0.05 -4.98
N CYS A 136 14.73 1.00 -5.19
CA CYS A 136 13.41 0.97 -5.82
C CYS A 136 13.45 0.27 -7.19
N ARG A 137 14.37 0.70 -8.06
CA ARG A 137 14.56 0.10 -9.39
C ARG A 137 14.90 -1.39 -9.30
N ASP A 138 15.84 -1.77 -8.43
CA ASP A 138 16.20 -3.18 -8.23
C ASP A 138 15.00 -4.01 -7.76
N GLY A 139 14.23 -3.51 -6.78
CA GLY A 139 13.05 -4.19 -6.26
C GLY A 139 11.99 -4.48 -7.33
N ILE A 140 11.67 -3.47 -8.16
CA ILE A 140 10.70 -3.59 -9.26
C ILE A 140 11.20 -4.60 -10.30
N VAL A 141 12.44 -4.43 -10.80
CA VAL A 141 13.02 -5.31 -11.83
C VAL A 141 13.16 -6.73 -11.30
N LYS A 142 13.53 -6.91 -10.04
CA LYS A 142 13.62 -8.22 -9.39
C LYS A 142 12.29 -8.94 -9.37
N ASN A 143 11.20 -8.27 -9.00
CA ASN A 143 9.86 -8.88 -8.97
C ASN A 143 9.33 -9.16 -10.39
N ALA A 144 9.56 -8.26 -11.35
CA ALA A 144 9.24 -8.52 -12.77
C ALA A 144 10.02 -9.74 -13.32
N ASN A 145 11.32 -9.83 -13.06
CA ASN A 145 12.14 -10.98 -13.45
C ASN A 145 11.70 -12.28 -12.77
N ARG A 146 11.26 -12.20 -11.50
CA ARG A 146 10.69 -13.37 -10.80
C ARG A 146 9.36 -13.78 -11.42
N SER A 147 8.52 -12.83 -11.84
CA SER A 147 7.28 -13.10 -12.58
C SER A 147 7.56 -13.85 -13.87
N TRP A 148 8.49 -13.35 -14.69
CA TRP A 148 8.92 -14.02 -15.92
C TRP A 148 9.49 -15.43 -15.65
N ARG A 149 10.41 -15.58 -14.71
CA ARG A 149 10.94 -16.92 -14.34
C ARG A 149 9.84 -17.85 -13.85
N ALA A 150 8.83 -17.31 -13.17
CA ALA A 150 7.69 -18.09 -12.73
C ALA A 150 6.85 -18.62 -13.89
N SER A 151 6.67 -17.84 -14.96
CA SER A 151 5.87 -18.26 -16.12
C SER A 151 6.54 -19.36 -16.94
N LEU A 152 7.86 -19.54 -16.80
CA LEU A 152 8.63 -20.60 -17.46
C LEU A 152 8.54 -21.96 -16.74
N ARG A 153 8.00 -22.01 -15.52
CA ARG A 153 7.86 -23.27 -14.77
C ARG A 153 6.73 -24.13 -15.34
N PRO A 154 6.74 -25.47 -15.14
CA PRO A 154 5.57 -26.30 -15.43
C PRO A 154 4.32 -25.77 -14.73
N ALA A 155 3.14 -25.84 -15.37
CA ALA A 155 1.91 -25.22 -14.87
C ALA A 155 1.58 -25.54 -13.40
N PRO A 156 1.71 -26.78 -12.88
CA PRO A 156 1.48 -27.06 -11.46
C PRO A 156 2.41 -26.29 -10.53
N ASP A 157 3.66 -26.07 -10.93
CA ASP A 157 4.70 -25.38 -10.15
C ASP A 157 4.57 -23.86 -10.24
N GLN A 158 3.61 -23.35 -11.03
CA GLN A 158 3.29 -21.92 -11.11
C GLN A 158 2.28 -21.49 -10.04
N ILE A 159 1.63 -22.43 -9.35
CA ILE A 159 0.75 -22.12 -8.23
C ILE A 159 1.57 -22.12 -6.94
N ILE A 160 1.47 -21.05 -6.17
CA ILE A 160 2.14 -20.90 -4.86
C ILE A 160 1.10 -20.52 -3.82
N ASP A 161 1.34 -20.91 -2.58
CA ASP A 161 0.56 -20.42 -1.44
C ASP A 161 1.19 -19.13 -0.92
N VAL A 162 0.38 -18.09 -0.76
CA VAL A 162 0.79 -16.81 -0.18
C VAL A 162 -0.02 -16.51 1.08
N PRO A 163 0.60 -16.02 2.16
CA PRO A 163 -0.13 -15.55 3.32
C PRO A 163 -1.04 -14.39 2.94
N PHE A 164 -2.32 -14.47 3.32
CA PHE A 164 -3.29 -13.42 3.08
C PHE A 164 -4.22 -13.30 4.28
N VAL A 165 -4.58 -12.09 4.68
CA VAL A 165 -5.55 -11.89 5.77
C VAL A 165 -6.86 -11.36 5.25
N LEU A 166 -7.93 -12.02 5.66
CA LEU A 166 -9.29 -11.52 5.55
C LEU A 166 -9.62 -10.77 6.85
N ASP A 167 -9.92 -9.48 6.77
CA ASP A 167 -10.01 -8.54 7.91
C ASP A 167 -10.93 -8.98 9.07
N PHE A 168 -11.82 -9.96 8.87
CA PHE A 168 -12.70 -10.52 9.89
C PHE A 168 -12.61 -12.05 10.08
N TYR A 169 -11.79 -12.73 9.27
CA TYR A 169 -11.68 -14.19 9.28
C TYR A 169 -10.27 -14.68 9.62
N GLY A 170 -9.27 -13.78 9.62
CA GLY A 170 -7.89 -14.10 9.98
C GLY A 170 -7.02 -14.47 8.77
N GLY A 171 -5.83 -14.99 9.07
CA GLY A 171 -4.85 -15.42 8.07
C GLY A 171 -5.24 -16.72 7.38
N VAL A 172 -5.03 -16.76 6.07
CA VAL A 172 -5.23 -17.92 5.19
C VAL A 172 -4.03 -18.06 4.26
N ASP A 173 -3.69 -19.29 3.91
CA ASP A 173 -2.77 -19.57 2.81
C ASP A 173 -3.58 -19.58 1.52
N LEU A 174 -3.38 -18.57 0.68
CA LEU A 174 -4.11 -18.38 -0.56
C LEU A 174 -3.29 -18.93 -1.74
N PRO A 175 -3.79 -19.96 -2.45
CA PRO A 175 -3.16 -20.43 -3.68
C PRO A 175 -3.32 -19.38 -4.79
N VAL A 176 -2.22 -18.91 -5.36
CA VAL A 176 -2.22 -17.89 -6.42
C VAL A 176 -1.29 -18.28 -7.58
N TRP A 177 -1.57 -17.74 -8.76
CA TRP A 177 -0.69 -17.85 -9.91
C TRP A 177 0.55 -16.96 -9.71
N ALA A 178 1.70 -17.58 -9.46
CA ALA A 178 2.94 -16.89 -9.10
C ALA A 178 3.38 -15.79 -10.08
N PRO A 179 3.30 -15.96 -11.42
CA PRO A 179 3.64 -14.89 -12.36
C PRO A 179 2.82 -13.62 -12.14
N GLY A 180 1.50 -13.74 -12.00
CA GLY A 180 0.64 -12.58 -11.72
C GLY A 180 0.94 -11.95 -10.37
N PHE A 181 1.13 -12.77 -9.33
CA PHE A 181 1.36 -12.27 -7.96
C PHE A 181 2.65 -11.45 -7.89
N LEU A 182 3.72 -11.95 -8.51
CA LEU A 182 5.01 -11.28 -8.57
C LEU A 182 4.98 -10.04 -9.46
N LEU A 183 4.16 -10.02 -10.52
CA LEU A 183 3.88 -8.80 -11.27
C LEU A 183 3.18 -7.77 -10.37
N GLY A 184 2.16 -8.16 -9.59
CA GLY A 184 1.49 -7.26 -8.66
C GLY A 184 2.45 -6.55 -7.69
N ARG A 185 3.43 -7.28 -7.14
CA ARG A 185 4.49 -6.69 -6.30
C ARG A 185 5.41 -5.72 -7.06
N ALA A 186 5.68 -5.98 -8.33
CA ALA A 186 6.44 -5.05 -9.17
C ALA A 186 5.63 -3.79 -9.49
N LEU A 187 4.31 -3.92 -9.70
CA LEU A 187 3.40 -2.79 -9.92
C LEU A 187 3.28 -1.91 -8.70
N HIS A 188 3.23 -2.50 -7.49
CA HIS A 188 3.23 -1.76 -6.24
C HIS A 188 4.45 -0.82 -6.15
N GLY A 189 5.68 -1.37 -6.22
CA GLY A 189 6.88 -0.53 -6.19
C GLY A 189 6.92 0.50 -7.33
N LEU A 190 6.41 0.17 -8.52
CA LEU A 190 6.30 1.14 -9.61
C LEU A 190 5.34 2.28 -9.25
N GLN A 191 4.21 2.00 -8.62
CA GLN A 191 3.21 2.99 -8.21
C GLN A 191 3.74 3.87 -7.07
N ASP A 192 4.35 3.25 -6.06
CA ASP A 192 5.06 3.88 -4.93
C ASP A 192 6.15 4.83 -5.40
N SER A 193 6.84 4.50 -6.50
CA SER A 193 7.83 5.40 -7.08
C SER A 193 7.24 6.75 -7.53
N PHE A 194 5.93 6.89 -7.69
CA PHE A 194 5.26 8.16 -7.98
C PHE A 194 4.70 8.85 -6.74
N SER A 195 4.21 8.11 -5.74
CA SER A 195 3.66 8.70 -4.53
C SER A 195 4.76 9.14 -3.55
N HIS A 196 5.87 8.43 -3.48
CA HIS A 196 6.93 8.72 -2.51
C HIS A 196 8.10 9.52 -3.05
N THR A 197 7.90 10.21 -4.19
CA THR A 197 8.94 11.03 -4.81
C THR A 197 8.41 12.35 -5.33
N LEU A 198 9.30 13.36 -5.36
CA LEU A 198 9.11 14.52 -6.22
C LEU A 198 9.69 14.23 -7.59
N ARG A 199 9.02 14.74 -8.61
CA ARG A 199 9.38 14.50 -10.01
C ARG A 199 9.35 15.78 -10.83
N THR A 200 10.14 15.76 -11.90
CA THR A 200 10.00 16.68 -13.03
C THR A 200 8.58 16.63 -13.62
N ARG A 201 8.16 17.70 -14.30
CA ARG A 201 6.81 17.82 -14.89
C ARG A 201 6.45 16.75 -15.93
N ASP A 202 7.45 16.09 -16.52
CA ASP A 202 7.24 14.97 -17.45
C ASP A 202 7.05 13.62 -16.73
N TYR A 203 7.16 13.61 -15.39
CA TYR A 203 7.08 12.45 -14.51
C TYR A 203 8.10 11.35 -14.79
N ARG A 204 9.16 11.60 -15.57
CA ARG A 204 10.16 10.57 -15.92
C ARG A 204 11.36 10.57 -15.00
N ARG A 205 11.71 11.75 -14.46
CA ARG A 205 12.86 11.94 -13.56
C ARG A 205 12.38 12.28 -12.16
N ILE A 206 12.81 11.47 -11.20
CA ILE A 206 12.74 11.67 -9.76
C ILE A 206 13.81 12.69 -9.37
N THR A 207 13.40 13.71 -8.64
CA THR A 207 14.27 14.79 -8.16
C THR A 207 14.55 14.71 -6.67
N HIS A 208 13.65 14.08 -5.90
CA HIS A 208 13.77 13.89 -4.45
C HIS A 208 12.95 12.66 -4.01
N VAL A 209 13.41 11.93 -3.01
CA VAL A 209 12.73 10.76 -2.42
C VAL A 209 12.33 11.06 -0.98
N MET A 210 11.08 10.73 -0.64
CA MET A 210 10.55 10.95 0.71
C MET A 210 11.08 9.93 1.71
N ASN A 211 11.04 10.29 2.99
CA ASN A 211 11.45 9.45 4.11
C ASN A 211 10.25 9.18 5.03
N TYR A 212 9.94 7.90 5.22
CA TYR A 212 8.90 7.47 6.15
C TYR A 212 9.46 7.11 7.52
N THR A 213 10.56 6.35 7.58
CA THR A 213 11.06 5.75 8.82
C THR A 213 11.49 6.80 9.84
N ASP A 214 12.27 7.79 9.43
CA ASP A 214 12.69 8.88 10.32
C ASP A 214 11.52 9.82 10.64
N ALA A 215 10.58 9.98 9.70
CA ALA A 215 9.39 10.80 9.90
C ALA A 215 8.47 10.26 11.02
N ILE A 216 8.35 8.94 11.17
CA ILE A 216 7.55 8.32 12.24
C ILE A 216 8.34 7.99 13.52
N GLY A 217 9.66 8.23 13.52
CA GLY A 217 10.55 8.11 14.67
C GLY A 217 10.34 9.23 15.71
N PRO A 218 11.15 9.35 16.77
CA PRO A 218 11.05 10.50 17.68
C PRO A 218 11.22 11.83 16.93
N VAL A 219 10.38 12.82 17.20
CA VAL A 219 10.36 14.10 16.46
C VAL A 219 11.70 14.81 16.51
N GLU A 220 12.38 14.71 17.66
CA GLU A 220 13.70 15.29 17.92
C GLU A 220 14.83 14.71 17.06
N ASP A 221 14.63 13.54 16.46
CA ASP A 221 15.65 12.84 15.67
C ASP A 221 15.57 13.15 14.17
N TYR A 222 14.45 13.74 13.72
CA TYR A 222 14.23 14.08 12.32
C TYR A 222 14.83 15.44 11.95
N ASP A 223 15.65 15.44 10.90
CA ASP A 223 16.27 16.62 10.29
C ASP A 223 16.00 16.58 8.78
N GLU A 224 15.07 17.41 8.29
CA GLU A 224 14.66 17.44 6.88
C GLU A 224 15.82 17.68 5.89
N ALA A 225 16.87 18.40 6.31
CA ALA A 225 18.03 18.63 5.45
C ALA A 225 18.87 17.35 5.25
N ARG A 226 18.90 16.47 6.26
CA ARG A 226 19.54 15.16 6.20
C ARG A 226 18.58 14.10 5.63
N ASP A 227 17.41 13.99 6.22
CA ASP A 227 16.45 12.90 6.03
C ASP A 227 15.59 13.09 4.77
N GLY A 228 15.45 14.32 4.29
CA GLY A 228 14.58 14.68 3.17
C GLY A 228 13.12 14.83 3.60
N LEU A 229 12.25 15.23 2.66
CA LEU A 229 10.81 15.40 2.90
C LEU A 229 10.18 14.19 3.59
N ARG A 230 9.27 14.46 4.52
CA ARG A 230 8.47 13.42 5.14
C ARG A 230 7.60 12.73 4.10
N HIS A 231 7.38 11.44 4.31
CA HIS A 231 6.31 10.71 3.64
C HIS A 231 4.97 11.45 3.79
N SER A 232 4.14 11.48 2.75
CA SER A 232 2.85 12.16 2.78
C SER A 232 1.71 11.27 2.38
N VAL A 233 0.73 11.16 3.27
CA VAL A 233 -0.48 10.37 3.05
C VAL A 233 -1.26 10.93 1.86
N ALA A 234 -1.29 12.25 1.67
CA ALA A 234 -1.96 12.86 0.53
C ALA A 234 -1.40 12.36 -0.81
N MET A 235 -0.10 12.08 -0.89
CA MET A 235 0.54 11.57 -2.11
C MET A 235 0.11 10.16 -2.48
N ASP A 236 -0.24 9.33 -1.50
CA ASP A 236 -0.74 7.97 -1.72
C ASP A 236 -2.22 7.93 -2.14
N ALA A 237 -2.95 9.03 -1.91
CA ALA A 237 -4.37 9.07 -2.22
C ALA A 237 -4.57 9.16 -3.73
N CYS A 238 -5.38 8.28 -4.32
CA CYS A 238 -5.84 8.51 -5.70
C CYS A 238 -7.01 9.53 -5.71
N SER A 239 -6.68 10.82 -5.62
CA SER A 239 -7.62 11.93 -5.50
C SER A 239 -7.67 12.79 -6.76
N ASP A 240 -8.61 13.74 -6.82
CA ASP A 240 -8.65 14.73 -7.91
C ASP A 240 -7.48 15.74 -7.79
N ASP A 241 -6.96 15.96 -6.58
CA ASP A 241 -5.90 16.94 -6.30
C ASP A 241 -4.53 16.48 -6.83
N ASN A 242 -4.30 15.17 -6.97
CA ASN A 242 -3.11 14.59 -7.59
C ASN A 242 -3.40 13.84 -8.90
N ALA A 243 -4.51 14.17 -9.57
CA ALA A 243 -4.96 13.45 -10.75
C ALA A 243 -3.91 13.37 -11.87
N GLU A 244 -2.98 14.32 -11.97
CA GLU A 244 -1.91 14.25 -12.97
C GLU A 244 -0.87 13.18 -12.66
N ILE A 245 -0.46 13.05 -11.40
CA ILE A 245 0.43 11.99 -10.91
C ILE A 245 -0.27 10.65 -11.12
N VAL A 246 -1.52 10.51 -10.69
CA VAL A 246 -2.33 9.29 -10.86
C VAL A 246 -2.42 8.86 -12.33
N ARG A 247 -2.62 9.79 -13.26
CA ARG A 247 -2.63 9.49 -14.70
C ARG A 247 -1.27 8.99 -15.19
N ALA A 248 -0.17 9.62 -14.79
CA ALA A 248 1.17 9.18 -15.15
C ALA A 248 1.48 7.78 -14.57
N THR A 249 1.11 7.55 -13.31
CA THR A 249 1.25 6.25 -12.63
C THR A 249 0.47 5.16 -13.34
N ARG A 250 -0.79 5.42 -13.73
CA ARG A 250 -1.61 4.48 -14.50
C ARG A 250 -0.96 4.14 -15.84
N GLN A 251 -0.47 5.14 -16.56
CA GLN A 251 0.24 4.91 -17.82
C GLN A 251 1.47 4.02 -17.64
N ALA A 252 2.28 4.28 -16.60
CA ALA A 252 3.44 3.44 -16.29
C ALA A 252 3.03 2.01 -15.94
N THR A 253 1.95 1.85 -15.17
CA THR A 253 1.38 0.54 -14.79
C THR A 253 0.92 -0.24 -16.03
N VAL A 254 0.21 0.40 -16.96
CA VAL A 254 -0.20 -0.19 -18.26
C VAL A 254 1.02 -0.66 -19.05
N GLU A 255 2.06 0.19 -19.17
CA GLU A 255 3.29 -0.15 -19.88
C GLU A 255 4.00 -1.35 -19.23
N MET A 256 4.02 -1.43 -17.90
CA MET A 256 4.63 -2.54 -17.15
C MET A 256 3.85 -3.85 -17.32
N ILE A 257 2.51 -3.82 -17.19
CA ILE A 257 1.68 -5.02 -17.40
C ILE A 257 1.90 -5.56 -18.80
N ARG A 258 1.83 -4.69 -19.83
CA ARG A 258 2.06 -5.09 -21.23
C ARG A 258 3.47 -5.66 -21.43
N ALA A 259 4.48 -5.00 -20.86
CA ALA A 259 5.87 -5.45 -20.96
C ALA A 259 6.03 -6.87 -20.37
N VAL A 260 5.62 -7.10 -19.13
CA VAL A 260 5.77 -8.41 -18.47
C VAL A 260 4.90 -9.47 -19.12
N ALA A 261 3.67 -9.15 -19.54
CA ALA A 261 2.81 -10.08 -20.28
C ALA A 261 3.45 -10.53 -21.61
N SER A 262 4.14 -9.63 -22.31
CA SER A 262 4.89 -9.99 -23.52
C SER A 262 6.06 -10.94 -23.22
N GLU A 263 6.72 -10.81 -22.06
CA GLU A 263 7.81 -11.69 -21.64
C GLU A 263 7.30 -13.10 -21.30
N TRP A 264 6.07 -13.23 -20.78
CA TRP A 264 5.44 -14.54 -20.55
C TRP A 264 5.28 -15.36 -21.83
N THR A 265 5.13 -14.70 -22.99
CA THR A 265 4.96 -15.36 -24.29
C THR A 265 6.28 -15.63 -25.03
N THR A 266 7.25 -14.72 -24.92
CA THR A 266 8.42 -14.71 -25.82
C THR A 266 9.67 -15.40 -25.26
N ALA A 267 9.62 -15.91 -24.02
CA ALA A 267 10.79 -16.44 -23.29
C ALA A 267 11.99 -15.47 -23.26
N THR A 268 11.76 -14.19 -23.57
CA THR A 268 12.77 -13.14 -23.65
C THR A 268 12.49 -12.15 -22.52
N GLN A 269 13.53 -11.79 -21.78
CA GLN A 269 13.49 -10.84 -20.67
C GLN A 269 13.99 -9.45 -21.11
N GLY A 270 13.60 -8.40 -20.38
CA GLY A 270 14.18 -7.05 -20.48
C GLY A 270 13.18 -5.95 -20.89
N ALA A 271 11.97 -6.32 -21.28
CA ALA A 271 10.90 -5.36 -21.55
C ALA A 271 10.52 -4.60 -20.26
N ALA A 272 10.45 -5.30 -19.12
CA ALA A 272 10.17 -4.68 -17.83
C ALA A 272 11.25 -3.66 -17.42
N LEU A 273 12.53 -3.99 -17.65
CA LEU A 273 13.65 -3.07 -17.40
C LEU A 273 13.53 -1.81 -18.26
N THR A 274 13.11 -1.95 -19.52
CA THR A 274 12.89 -0.80 -20.41
C THR A 274 11.81 0.15 -19.88
N VAL A 275 10.76 -0.38 -19.24
CA VAL A 275 9.73 0.45 -18.57
C VAL A 275 10.34 1.18 -17.38
N VAL A 276 11.12 0.49 -16.54
CA VAL A 276 11.80 1.09 -15.37
C VAL A 276 12.80 2.17 -15.79
N ASP A 277 13.62 1.94 -16.82
CA ASP A 277 14.55 2.92 -17.39
C ASP A 277 13.84 4.18 -17.89
N ARG A 278 12.62 4.02 -18.40
CA ARG A 278 11.83 5.13 -18.91
C ARG A 278 11.19 5.97 -17.80
N TRP A 279 10.65 5.33 -16.75
CA TRP A 279 9.80 5.99 -15.75
C TRP A 279 10.50 6.34 -14.44
N ILE A 280 11.66 5.75 -14.15
CA ILE A 280 12.34 5.88 -12.85
C ILE A 280 13.78 6.35 -13.07
N GLN A 281 13.95 7.53 -13.66
CA GLN A 281 15.26 8.16 -13.80
C GLN A 281 15.54 9.04 -12.57
N TYR A 282 16.81 9.25 -12.23
CA TYR A 282 17.19 10.14 -11.12
C TYR A 282 17.87 11.40 -11.65
N GLU A 283 17.43 12.56 -11.18
CA GLU A 283 18.01 13.88 -11.43
C GLU A 283 18.42 14.51 -10.09
N PRO A 284 19.73 14.53 -9.76
CA PRO A 284 20.20 15.04 -8.48
C PRO A 284 20.16 16.57 -8.42
N GLY A 285 20.22 17.11 -7.20
CA GLY A 285 20.43 18.54 -6.93
C GLY A 285 19.19 19.31 -6.48
N CYS A 286 18.10 18.62 -6.18
CA CYS A 286 16.86 19.20 -5.68
C CYS A 286 16.66 18.85 -4.20
N GLU A 287 17.41 19.53 -3.33
CA GLU A 287 17.39 19.30 -1.89
C GLU A 287 16.67 20.44 -1.13
N TYR A 288 16.55 20.26 0.19
CA TYR A 288 16.12 21.28 1.13
C TYR A 288 16.91 22.61 0.98
N PRO A 289 16.28 23.79 1.13
CA PRO A 289 14.86 24.00 1.46
C PRO A 289 13.93 24.07 0.24
N ASP A 290 14.47 24.19 -0.97
CA ASP A 290 13.68 24.65 -2.11
C ASP A 290 13.17 23.52 -3.02
N TYR A 291 13.75 22.31 -2.95
CA TYR A 291 13.34 21.14 -3.75
C TYR A 291 13.12 21.42 -5.24
N CYS A 292 13.97 22.30 -5.80
CA CYS A 292 13.88 22.82 -7.17
C CYS A 292 12.51 23.43 -7.55
N ASP A 293 11.79 24.03 -6.60
CA ASP A 293 10.44 24.57 -6.79
C ASP A 293 9.50 23.53 -7.42
N SER A 294 9.59 22.28 -6.95
CA SER A 294 8.77 21.18 -7.44
C SER A 294 7.30 21.58 -7.44
N PRO A 295 6.55 21.39 -8.55
CA PRO A 295 5.14 21.74 -8.60
C PRO A 295 4.28 20.89 -7.67
N TRP A 296 4.85 19.83 -7.10
CA TRP A 296 4.18 18.90 -6.19
C TRP A 296 4.55 19.12 -4.72
N LEU A 297 5.45 20.08 -4.41
CA LEU A 297 5.97 20.27 -3.06
C LEU A 297 4.86 20.58 -2.05
N ASP A 298 4.00 21.57 -2.35
CA ASP A 298 2.89 21.97 -1.47
C ASP A 298 1.94 20.78 -1.19
N TYR A 299 1.67 19.96 -2.20
CA TYR A 299 0.80 18.79 -2.05
C TYR A 299 1.50 17.69 -1.23
N ALA A 300 2.79 17.44 -1.50
CA ALA A 300 3.62 16.54 -0.71
C ALA A 300 3.75 16.97 0.76
N GLN A 301 3.58 18.25 1.09
CA GLN A 301 3.63 18.75 2.48
C GLN A 301 2.25 18.84 3.16
N SER A 302 1.16 18.52 2.46
CA SER A 302 -0.21 18.79 2.96
C SER A 302 -0.74 17.80 4.01
N ASP A 303 -0.20 16.57 4.06
CA ASP A 303 -0.58 15.52 5.03
C ASP A 303 0.63 14.63 5.35
N GLU A 304 1.69 15.24 5.86
CA GLU A 304 2.92 14.55 6.21
C GLU A 304 2.72 13.53 7.34
N SER A 305 3.49 12.45 7.28
CA SER A 305 3.55 11.45 8.33
C SER A 305 4.30 11.97 9.53
N TYR A 306 3.69 11.79 10.70
CA TYR A 306 4.23 12.16 12.00
C TYR A 306 4.23 10.95 12.93
N PRO A 307 5.01 10.99 14.03
CA PRO A 307 5.08 9.89 14.96
C PRO A 307 3.71 9.60 15.54
N PHE A 308 3.41 8.32 15.74
CA PHE A 308 2.20 7.91 16.44
C PHE A 308 2.26 8.47 17.86
N THR A 309 1.62 9.59 18.12
CA THR A 309 1.35 10.00 19.49
C THR A 309 0.43 8.94 20.05
N GLY A 310 0.99 8.02 20.84
CA GLY A 310 0.21 7.03 21.57
C GLY A 310 -0.90 7.75 22.32
N CYS A 311 -2.02 7.06 22.58
CA CYS A 311 -3.08 7.59 23.42
C CYS A 311 -2.43 8.27 24.64
N SER A 312 -2.47 9.60 24.68
CA SER A 312 -2.01 10.32 25.85
C SER A 312 -2.99 9.94 26.94
N THR A 313 -2.68 8.91 27.73
CA THR A 313 -3.22 8.86 29.07
C THR A 313 -2.75 10.16 29.67
N ALA A 314 -3.68 11.08 29.95
CA ALA A 314 -3.39 12.27 30.72
C ALA A 314 -2.97 11.82 32.14
N SER A 315 -1.75 11.32 32.27
CA SER A 315 -1.05 11.12 33.53
C SER A 315 -0.54 12.50 33.89
N ASP A 316 -1.40 13.29 34.52
CA ASP A 316 -1.09 14.28 35.57
C ASP A 316 -2.23 15.29 35.75
N ALA A 317 -3.42 14.77 36.03
CA ALA A 317 -4.40 15.50 36.82
C ALA A 317 -4.70 14.68 38.06
N THR A 318 -3.83 14.74 39.07
CA THR A 318 -4.28 14.51 40.45
C THR A 318 -5.34 15.56 40.74
N PRO A 319 -6.62 15.19 40.94
CA PRO A 319 -7.62 16.16 41.32
C PRO A 319 -7.43 16.43 42.81
N ASP A 320 -6.73 17.51 43.12
CA ASP A 320 -6.88 18.15 44.42
C ASP A 320 -8.31 18.70 44.49
N GLY A 321 -9.14 18.03 45.29
CA GLY A 321 -10.29 18.63 45.95
C GLY A 321 -11.57 18.83 45.14
N GLY A 322 -12.54 17.94 45.35
CA GLY A 322 -13.95 18.32 45.50
C GLY A 322 -14.76 18.55 44.22
N GLY A 323 -15.54 17.54 43.80
CA GLY A 323 -16.61 17.74 42.83
C GLY A 323 -17.31 16.45 42.44
N LEU A 324 -18.55 16.28 42.91
CA LEU A 324 -19.48 15.25 42.49
C LEU A 324 -19.59 15.16 40.95
N GLY A 325 -19.21 14.02 40.38
CA GLY A 325 -19.38 13.69 38.96
C GLY A 325 -20.20 12.42 38.79
N LEU A 326 -21.51 12.62 38.61
CA LEU A 326 -22.55 11.61 38.41
C LEU A 326 -22.24 10.73 37.17
N VAL A 327 -22.02 9.42 37.35
CA VAL A 327 -22.08 8.47 36.22
C VAL A 327 -23.52 8.05 36.01
N ILE A 328 -24.13 8.59 34.95
CA ILE A 328 -25.44 8.17 34.45
C ILE A 328 -25.27 6.80 33.76
N LEU A 329 -25.68 5.73 34.44
CA LEU A 329 -25.95 4.43 33.83
C LEU A 329 -27.42 4.38 33.38
N VAL A 330 -27.65 4.71 32.11
CA VAL A 330 -28.85 4.33 31.34
C VAL A 330 -28.41 3.20 30.41
N GLY A 331 -29.02 2.03 30.32
CA GLY A 331 -30.11 1.41 31.04
C GLY A 331 -30.36 0.06 30.39
N LEU A 332 -30.52 -1.02 31.16
CA LEU A 332 -31.05 -2.30 30.66
C LEU A 332 -31.75 -2.98 31.84
N GLY A 333 -33.09 -2.87 31.89
CA GLY A 333 -33.81 -3.40 33.04
C GLY A 333 -35.32 -3.45 32.89
N LEU A 334 -35.87 -3.69 31.70
CA LEU A 334 -37.26 -4.09 31.57
C LEU A 334 -37.43 -5.28 30.64
N GLY A 335 -37.70 -6.43 31.27
CA GLY A 335 -38.74 -7.32 30.80
C GLY A 335 -38.31 -8.54 29.99
N ARG A 336 -38.06 -9.66 30.69
CA ARG A 336 -38.81 -10.90 30.43
C ARG A 336 -38.68 -11.91 31.56
N ARG A 337 -39.65 -11.85 32.49
CA ARG A 337 -40.11 -13.03 33.22
C ARG A 337 -40.79 -13.97 32.21
N ARG A 338 -40.34 -15.22 32.11
CA ARG A 338 -41.22 -16.37 31.83
C ARG A 338 -40.56 -17.70 32.25
N GLY A 339 -41.06 -18.24 33.36
CA GLY A 339 -41.37 -19.66 33.54
C GLY A 339 -40.21 -20.64 33.76
N ARG A 340 -39.75 -20.78 35.00
CA ARG A 340 -39.19 -22.04 35.50
C ARG A 340 -40.29 -22.84 36.19
N ARG A 341 -40.67 -24.00 35.63
CA ARG A 341 -41.32 -25.09 36.36
C ARG A 341 -40.23 -26.03 36.91
N PRO A 342 -40.41 -26.67 38.08
CA PRO A 342 -39.41 -27.55 38.66
C PRO A 342 -39.59 -29.02 38.26
N SER A 343 -38.43 -29.66 38.12
CA SER A 343 -38.04 -31.02 38.53
C SER A 343 -38.42 -32.26 37.70
N ALA A 344 -37.34 -32.99 37.42
CA ALA A 344 -37.15 -34.36 36.94
C ALA A 344 -38.02 -35.44 37.62
N THR A 345 -38.26 -36.56 36.94
CA THR A 345 -37.59 -37.88 37.15
C THR A 345 -38.21 -38.97 36.26
N GLU A 346 -37.35 -39.91 35.85
CA GLU A 346 -37.55 -41.18 35.11
C GLU A 346 -37.87 -41.13 33.61
#